data_AF-A0A660M5K4-F1
#
_entry.id   AF-A0A660M5K4-F1
#
_cell.length_a   1.000
_cell.length_b   1.000
_cell.length_c   1.000
_cell.angle_alpha   90.00
_cell.angle_beta   90.00
_cell.angle_gamma   90.00
#
_symmetry.space_group_name_H-M   'P 1'
#
loop_
_entity.id
_entity.type
_entity.pdbx_description
1 polymer ?
#
loop_
_entity_poly.entity_id
_entity_poly.type
_entity_poly.pdbx_seq_one_letter_code
_entity_poly.pdbx_strand_id
1 'polypeptide(L)' 'MTIIDSIVRLIPGVLGGEMSAAIESFSDGQTLEFPQYTRPEVWQGMAVPEVLLSGHHGNIAAWRAEHSLPVDD' A
#
# COMPACT_ATOMS: atom_id res chain seq x y z
N MET A 1 -8.53 19.12 -12.66
CA MET A 1 -9.37 18.61 -11.55
C MET A 1 -8.54 17.97 -10.43
N THR A 2 -7.22 18.23 -10.33
CA THR A 2 -6.33 17.57 -9.37
C THR A 2 -6.56 17.98 -7.92
N ILE A 3 -6.62 19.29 -7.64
CA ILE A 3 -6.76 19.78 -6.26
C ILE A 3 -8.09 19.33 -5.63
N ILE A 4 -9.18 19.38 -6.39
CA ILE A 4 -10.50 18.99 -5.89
C ILE A 4 -10.52 17.50 -5.56
N ASP A 5 -9.99 16.65 -6.45
CA ASP A 5 -9.92 15.20 -6.23
C ASP A 5 -9.09 14.86 -4.97
N SER A 6 -7.89 15.44 -4.83
CA SER A 6 -7.01 15.17 -3.68
C SER A 6 -7.65 15.59 -2.35
N ILE A 7 -8.37 16.71 -2.29
CA ILE A 7 -9.01 17.18 -1.06
C ILE A 7 -10.25 16.36 -0.71
N VAL A 8 -11.10 16.05 -1.70
CA VAL A 8 -12.37 15.35 -1.47
C VAL A 8 -12.16 13.94 -0.93
N ARG A 9 -11.09 13.26 -1.33
CA ARG A 9 -10.71 11.93 -0.80
C ARG A 9 -10.48 11.93 0.72
N LEU A 10 -10.12 13.07 1.32
CA LEU A 10 -9.90 13.19 2.77
C LEU A 10 -11.20 13.38 3.57
N ILE A 11 -12.34 13.59 2.91
CA ILE A 11 -13.63 13.79 3.59
C ILE A 11 -14.15 12.43 4.09
N PRO A 12 -14.52 12.32 5.39
CA PRO A 12 -15.07 11.07 5.94
C PRO A 12 -16.27 10.55 5.15
N GLY A 13 -16.27 9.24 4.88
CA GLY A 13 -17.33 8.56 4.12
C GLY A 13 -17.12 8.54 2.60
N VAL A 14 -16.14 9.26 2.05
CA VAL A 14 -15.85 9.23 0.60
C VAL A 14 -15.10 7.97 0.18
N LEU A 15 -14.06 7.56 0.92
CA LEU A 15 -13.19 6.43 0.54
C LEU A 15 -13.69 5.04 1.00
N GLY A 16 -14.92 4.96 1.51
CA GLY A 16 -15.52 3.72 2.03
C GLY A 16 -14.89 3.21 3.34
N GLY A 17 -13.59 2.93 3.33
CA GLY A 17 -12.81 2.51 4.50
C GLY A 17 -12.10 3.67 5.19
N GLU A 18 -12.16 3.71 6.52
CA GLU A 18 -11.49 4.77 7.31
C GLU A 18 -9.96 4.74 7.17
N MET A 19 -9.39 3.58 6.91
CA MET A 19 -7.93 3.39 6.77
C MET A 19 -7.44 3.56 5.32
N SER A 20 -8.33 3.77 4.35
CA SER A 20 -7.97 3.77 2.93
C SER A 20 -6.93 4.83 2.58
N ALA A 21 -7.02 6.03 3.17
CA ALA A 21 -6.04 7.10 2.94
C ALA A 21 -4.78 6.98 3.82
N ALA A 22 -4.82 6.19 4.89
CA ALA A 22 -3.73 6.09 5.86
C ALA A 22 -2.59 5.19 5.38
N ILE A 23 -2.87 4.30 4.43
CA ILE A 23 -1.90 3.40 3.81
C ILE A 23 -1.85 3.78 2.33
N GLU A 24 -1.26 4.94 2.04
CA GLU A 24 -0.97 5.44 0.71
C GLU A 24 0.44 6.04 0.69
N SER A 25 1.04 6.16 -0.49
CA SER A 25 2.32 6.85 -0.62
C SER A 25 2.20 8.28 -0.11
N PHE A 26 3.25 8.78 0.55
CA PHE A 26 3.30 10.13 1.15
C PHE A 26 2.38 10.36 2.36
N SER A 27 1.56 9.39 2.80
CA SER A 27 0.65 9.58 3.94
C SER A 27 1.38 9.78 5.28
N ASP A 28 2.59 9.24 5.42
CA ASP A 28 3.50 9.50 6.56
C ASP A 28 4.51 10.63 6.30
N GLY A 29 4.46 11.22 5.10
CA GLY A 29 5.38 12.25 4.61
C GLY A 29 6.81 11.77 4.35
N GLN A 30 7.08 10.46 4.39
CA GLN A 30 8.45 9.92 4.38
C GLN A 30 8.64 8.78 3.37
N THR A 31 7.60 7.98 3.11
CA THR A 31 7.74 6.75 2.32
C THR A 31 6.75 6.62 1.16
N LEU A 32 7.19 5.87 0.15
CA LEU A 32 6.35 5.28 -0.87
C LEU A 32 5.82 3.92 -0.37
N GLU A 33 4.65 3.55 -0.86
CA GLU A 33 4.05 2.25 -0.52
C GLU A 33 4.86 1.05 -0.98
N PHE A 34 4.70 -0.04 -0.24
CA PHE A 34 5.22 -1.36 -0.61
C PHE A 34 4.54 -1.91 -1.89
N PRO A 35 5.22 -2.80 -2.63
CA PRO A 35 4.65 -3.39 -3.84
C PRO A 35 3.43 -4.25 -3.53
N GLN A 36 2.38 -4.08 -4.35
CA GLN A 36 1.10 -4.77 -4.21
C GLN A 36 1.03 -5.98 -5.13
N TYR A 37 0.49 -7.07 -4.61
CA TYR A 37 0.29 -8.32 -5.34
C TYR A 37 -1.17 -8.75 -5.28
N THR A 38 -1.64 -9.35 -6.36
CA THR A 38 -2.97 -9.97 -6.44
C THR A 38 -2.88 -11.24 -7.28
N ARG A 39 -4.00 -11.95 -7.41
CA ARG A 39 -4.07 -13.20 -8.17
C ARG A 39 -3.68 -12.97 -9.65
N PRO A 40 -3.07 -13.97 -10.32
CA PRO A 40 -2.68 -15.29 -9.81
C PRO A 40 -1.35 -15.28 -9.02
N GLU A 41 -1.06 -16.35 -8.27
CA GLU A 41 0.17 -16.47 -7.47
C GLU A 41 1.47 -16.44 -8.29
N VAL A 42 1.42 -16.91 -9.55
CA VAL A 42 2.53 -16.82 -10.49
C VAL A 42 2.03 -16.18 -11.77
N TRP A 43 2.65 -15.06 -12.17
CA TRP A 43 2.35 -14.34 -13.40
C TRP A 43 3.62 -14.16 -14.21
N GLN A 44 3.63 -14.67 -15.45
CA GLN A 44 4.80 -14.62 -16.35
C GLN A 44 6.12 -15.12 -15.72
N GLY A 45 6.03 -16.12 -14.83
CA GLY A 45 7.19 -16.66 -14.10
C GLY A 45 7.61 -15.86 -12.87
N MET A 46 6.95 -14.75 -12.55
CA MET A 46 7.13 -13.99 -11.31
C MET A 46 6.15 -14.48 -10.26
N ALA A 47 6.66 -14.96 -9.12
CA ALA A 47 5.86 -15.45 -8.01
C ALA A 47 5.59 -14.34 -6.99
N VAL A 48 4.40 -14.38 -6.37
CA VAL A 48 4.12 -13.59 -5.16
C VAL A 48 5.07 -14.04 -4.04
N PRO A 49 5.69 -13.10 -3.28
CA PRO A 49 6.53 -13.46 -2.14
C PRO A 49 5.80 -14.38 -1.15
N GLU A 50 6.45 -15.49 -0.74
CA GLU A 50 5.83 -16.52 0.11
C GLU A 50 5.28 -15.95 1.43
N VAL A 51 5.94 -14.93 2.00
CA VAL A 51 5.48 -14.25 3.22
C VAL A 51 4.08 -13.64 3.04
N LEU A 52 3.74 -13.15 1.85
CA LEU A 52 2.42 -12.59 1.55
C LEU A 52 1.33 -13.66 1.38
N LEU A 53 1.72 -14.92 1.16
CA LEU A 53 0.83 -16.08 1.09
C LEU A 53 0.66 -16.78 2.45
N SER A 54 1.46 -16.42 3.45
CA SER A 54 1.56 -17.13 4.73
C SER A 54 0.36 -16.92 5.69
N GLY A 55 -0.43 -15.86 5.49
CA GLY A 55 -1.45 -15.42 6.46
C GLY A 55 -0.89 -14.87 7.78
N HIS A 56 0.44 -14.81 7.95
CA HIS A 56 1.06 -14.34 9.18
C HIS A 56 1.15 -12.80 9.20
N HIS A 57 0.13 -12.14 9.74
CA HIS A 57 0.00 -10.67 9.75
C HIS A 57 1.24 -9.90 10.24
N GLY A 58 1.92 -10.38 11.29
CA GLY A 58 3.14 -9.74 11.80
C GLY A 58 4.29 -9.71 10.78
N ASN A 59 4.64 -10.88 10.22
CA ASN A 59 5.65 -11.01 9.17
C ASN A 59 5.29 -10.23 7.91
N ILE A 60 4.00 -10.20 7.53
CA ILE A 60 3.53 -9.39 6.40
C ILE A 60 3.74 -7.89 6.68
N ALA A 61 3.42 -7.41 7.88
CA ALA A 61 3.63 -6.01 8.24
C ALA A 61 5.13 -5.64 8.24
N ALA A 62 5.99 -6.50 8.77
CA ALA A 62 7.44 -6.30 8.75
C ALA A 62 7.99 -6.26 7.31
N TRP A 63 7.56 -7.20 6.46
CA TRP A 63 7.95 -7.22 5.06
C TRP A 63 7.49 -5.96 4.32
N ARG A 64 6.26 -5.49 4.56
CA ARG A 64 5.74 -4.25 3.97
C ARG A 64 6.57 -3.04 4.36
N ALA A 65 6.94 -2.92 5.64
CA ALA A 65 7.78 -1.82 6.10
C ALA A 65 9.19 -1.86 5.48
N GLU A 66 9.78 -3.05 5.33
CA GLU A 66 11.10 -3.23 4.71
C GLU A 66 11.11 -2.93 3.20
N HIS A 67 9.98 -3.14 2.53
CA HIS A 67 9.83 -2.96 1.07
C HIS A 67 9.16 -1.63 0.69
N SER A 68 8.90 -0.76 1.67
CA SER A 68 8.57 0.64 1.44
C SER A 68 9.85 1.43 1.16
N LEU A 69 9.80 2.34 0.20
CA LEU A 69 10.95 3.14 -0.22
C LEU A 69 10.89 4.53 0.42
N PRO A 70 12.04 5.16 0.73
CA PRO A 70 12.04 6.57 1.07
C PRO A 70 11.56 7.40 -0.13
N VAL A 71 10.88 8.51 0.15
CA VAL A 71 10.62 9.55 -0.84
C VAL A 71 11.94 10.27 -1.09
N ASP A 72 12.41 10.28 -2.35
CA ASP A 72 13.57 11.08 -2.74
C ASP A 72 13.23 12.58 -2.69
N ASP A 73 14.21 13.42 -2.29
CA ASP A 73 14.11 14.90 -2.26
C ASP A 73 13.95 15.54 -3.65
#